data_AF-A0A5E4M231-F1
#
_entry.id   AF-A0A5E4M231-F1
#
_cell.length_a   1.000
_cell.length_b   1.000
_cell.length_c   1.000
_cell.angle_alpha   90.00
_cell.angle_beta   90.00
_cell.angle_gamma   90.00
#
_symmetry.space_group_name_H-M   'P 1'
#
loop_
_entity.id
_entity.type
_entity.pdbx_description
1 polymer ?
#
loop_
_entity_poly.entity_id
_entity_poly.type
_entity_poly.pdbx_seq_one_letter_code
_entity_poly.pdbx_strand_id
1 'polypeptide(L)'
;MNWSDEQTISFIEMYRDRSLLWDPTNSLYKNKNRRHDGLMEIAISFGMEKFDVEKKTKNLQSQFAREKKKEKESGGDEPVGFSRLQL
;
A
#
# COMPACT_ATOMS: atom_id res chain seq x y z
N MET A 1 3.74 -12.14 10.60
CA MET A 1 4.15 -10.90 11.28
C MET A 1 2.93 -10.38 12.01
N ASN A 2 2.95 -10.33 13.34
CA ASN A 2 1.83 -9.83 14.13
C ASN A 2 2.10 -8.34 14.41
N TRP A 3 1.39 -7.46 13.72
CA TRP A 3 1.50 -6.00 13.95
C TRP A 3 0.33 -5.56 14.80
N SER A 4 0.56 -4.61 15.69
CA SER A 4 -0.55 -3.94 16.37
C SER A 4 -1.32 -3.05 15.39
N ASP A 5 -2.51 -2.64 15.80
CA ASP A 5 -3.33 -1.71 15.02
C ASP A 5 -2.62 -0.36 14.89
N GLU A 6 -1.98 0.13 15.95
CA GLU A 6 -1.22 1.39 15.95
C GLU A 6 -0.04 1.34 14.97
N GLN A 7 0.71 0.24 14.96
CA GLN A 7 1.80 0.04 13.99
C GLN A 7 1.28 0.00 12.55
N THR A 8 0.12 -0.64 12.35
CA THR A 8 -0.50 -0.73 11.02
C THR A 8 -1.01 0.64 10.55
N ILE A 9 -1.65 1.42 11.42
CA ILE A 9 -2.11 2.78 11.13
C ILE A 9 -0.92 3.69 10.79
N SER A 10 0.12 3.70 11.64
CA SER A 10 1.32 4.52 11.40
C SER A 10 2.00 4.19 10.07
N PHE A 11 2.04 2.92 9.69
CA PHE A 11 2.58 2.51 8.39
C PHE A 11 1.74 2.98 7.22
N ILE A 12 0.41 2.90 7.33
CA ILE A 12 -0.49 3.38 6.29
C ILE A 12 -0.32 4.88 6.08
N GLU A 13 -0.22 5.66 7.16
CA GLU A 13 0.03 7.10 7.11
C GLU A 13 1.37 7.40 6.44
N MET A 14 2.44 6.76 6.90
CA MET A 14 3.79 6.95 6.35
C MET A 14 3.88 6.55 4.86
N TYR A 15 3.17 5.50 4.45
CA TYR A 15 3.09 5.08 3.04
C TYR A 15 2.27 6.07 2.20
N ARG A 16 1.16 6.57 2.75
CA ARG A 16 0.26 7.53 2.09
C ARG A 16 0.96 8.86 1.82
N ASP A 17 1.76 9.37 2.75
CA ASP A 17 2.50 10.63 2.58
C ASP A 17 3.51 10.57 1.43
N ARG A 18 3.91 9.37 1.00
CA ARG A 18 4.85 9.15 -0.11
C ARG A 18 4.09 8.86 -1.40
N SER A 19 3.48 9.89 -1.99
CA SER A 19 2.71 9.77 -3.24
C SER A 19 3.51 9.13 -4.39
N LEU A 20 4.83 9.27 -4.43
CA LEU A 20 5.68 8.58 -5.42
C LEU A 20 5.57 7.04 -5.39
N LEU A 21 5.08 6.46 -4.29
CA LEU A 21 4.91 5.00 -4.13
C LEU A 21 3.60 4.48 -4.72
N TRP A 22 2.53 5.28 -4.69
CA TRP A 22 1.18 4.82 -5.01
C TRP A 22 0.44 5.68 -6.05
N ASP A 23 0.81 6.94 -6.24
CA ASP A 23 0.15 7.88 -7.13
C ASP A 23 0.76 7.84 -8.54
N PRO A 24 0.07 7.28 -9.56
CA PRO A 24 0.59 7.25 -10.93
C PRO A 24 0.68 8.64 -11.59
N THR A 25 0.03 9.66 -11.02
CA THR A 25 0.11 11.05 -11.49
C THR A 25 1.35 11.78 -10.97
N ASN A 26 1.98 11.24 -9.92
CA ASN A 26 3.25 11.76 -9.44
C ASN A 26 4.34 11.54 -10.50
N SER A 27 5.07 12.60 -10.85
CA SER A 27 6.14 12.56 -11.86
C SER A 27 7.26 11.58 -11.53
N LEU A 28 7.48 11.31 -10.24
CA LEU A 28 8.49 10.37 -9.74
C LEU A 28 7.97 8.93 -9.61
N TYR A 29 6.69 8.68 -9.88
CA TYR A 29 6.09 7.34 -9.74
C TYR A 29 6.79 6.27 -10.58
N LYS A 30 7.31 6.61 -11.77
CA LYS A 30 8.05 5.69 -12.64
C LYS A 30 9.55 5.63 -12.32
N ASN A 31 10.03 6.48 -11.42
CA ASN A 31 11.44 6.53 -11.05
C ASN A 31 11.75 5.42 -10.03
N LYS A 32 12.38 4.33 -10.50
CA LYS A 32 12.70 3.15 -9.69
C LYS A 32 13.57 3.48 -8.48
N ASN A 33 14.52 4.40 -8.61
CA ASN A 33 15.44 4.78 -7.54
C ASN A 33 14.66 5.53 -6.44
N ARG A 34 13.85 6.51 -6.82
CA ARG A 34 13.04 7.27 -5.85
C ARG A 34 12.03 6.41 -5.11
N ARG A 35 11.43 5.43 -5.80
CA ARG A 35 10.58 4.42 -5.16
C ARG A 35 11.35 3.54 -4.19
N HIS A 36 12.55 3.10 -4.59
CA HIS A 36 13.43 2.33 -3.73
C HIS A 36 13.76 3.11 -2.45
N ASP A 37 14.19 4.37 -2.59
CA ASP A 37 14.51 5.25 -1.46
C ASP A 37 13.29 5.42 -0.53
N GLY A 38 12.11 5.71 -1.09
CA GLY A 38 10.89 5.86 -0.31
C GLY A 38 10.48 4.59 0.47
N LEU A 39 10.68 3.40 -0.12
CA LEU A 39 10.45 2.13 0.60
C LEU A 39 11.53 1.87 1.65
N MET A 40 12.78 2.24 1.38
CA MET A 40 13.89 2.12 2.33
C MET A 40 13.69 3.01 3.55
N GLU A 41 13.19 4.24 3.38
CA GLU A 41 12.85 5.12 4.51
C GLU A 41 11.80 4.49 5.45
N ILE A 42 10.77 3.86 4.87
CA ILE A 42 9.75 3.11 5.63
C ILE A 42 10.41 1.92 6.34
N ALA A 43 11.23 1.15 5.63
CA ALA A 43 11.96 0.02 6.19
C ALA A 43 12.81 0.43 7.40
N ILE A 44 13.56 1.53 7.29
CA ILE A 44 14.38 2.08 8.38
C ILE A 44 13.52 2.50 9.57
N SER A 45 12.39 3.19 9.33
CA SER A 45 11.52 3.68 10.40
C SER A 45 10.85 2.55 11.19
N PHE A 46 10.61 1.41 10.56
CA PHE A 46 10.02 0.23 11.19
C PHE A 46 11.07 -0.84 11.58
N GLY A 47 12.36 -0.58 11.37
CA GLY A 47 13.45 -1.51 11.69
C GLY A 47 13.34 -2.85 10.95
N MET A 48 12.91 -2.83 9.69
CA MET A 48 12.62 -4.02 8.88
C MET A 48 13.28 -3.96 7.51
N GLU A 49 13.24 -5.05 6.74
CA GLU A 49 13.74 -5.05 5.38
C GLU A 49 12.73 -4.46 4.39
N LYS A 50 13.24 -3.86 3.30
CA LYS A 50 12.41 -3.37 2.18
C LYS A 50 11.47 -4.46 1.63
N PHE A 51 11.95 -5.70 1.56
CA PHE A 51 11.14 -6.83 1.11
C PHE A 51 9.89 -7.02 1.99
N ASP A 52 10.04 -6.91 3.31
CA ASP A 52 8.93 -7.04 4.24
C ASP A 52 7.96 -5.84 4.14
N VAL A 53 8.46 -4.63 3.85
CA VAL A 53 7.63 -3.45 3.57
C VAL A 53 6.75 -3.70 2.36
N GLU A 54 7.33 -4.15 1.25
CA GLU A 54 6.58 -4.48 0.03
C GLU A 54 5.53 -5.57 0.26
N LYS A 55 5.88 -6.59 1.05
CA LYS A 55 4.97 -7.67 1.43
C LYS A 55 3.81 -7.14 2.27
N LYS A 56 4.09 -6.28 3.25
CA LYS A 56 3.05 -5.65 4.10
C LYS A 56 2.13 -4.77 3.27
N THR A 57 2.66 -3.93 2.37
CA THR A 57 1.86 -3.10 1.46
C THR A 57 0.91 -3.96 0.62
N LYS A 58 1.42 -5.02 -0.01
CA LYS A 58 0.59 -5.95 -0.82
C LYS A 58 -0.49 -6.64 0.00
N ASN A 59 -0.17 -7.06 1.23
CA ASN A 59 -1.15 -7.67 2.13
C ASN A 59 -2.27 -6.70 2.50
N LEU A 60 -1.92 -5.45 2.87
CA LEU A 60 -2.91 -4.42 3.20
C LEU A 60 -3.81 -4.07 2.02
N GLN A 61 -3.23 -3.91 0.83
CA GLN A 61 -4.00 -3.68 -0.40
C GLN A 61 -4.94 -4.84 -0.71
N SER A 62 -4.49 -6.09 -0.53
CA SER A 62 -5.31 -7.28 -0.76
C SER A 62 -6.43 -7.41 0.26
N GLN A 63 -6.16 -7.12 1.53
CA GLN A 63 -7.17 -7.07 2.59
C GLN A 63 -8.22 -6.01 2.29
N PHE A 64 -7.81 -4.78 1.97
CA PHE A 64 -8.71 -3.69 1.62
C PHE A 64 -9.57 -4.01 0.39
N ALA A 65 -8.98 -4.58 -0.66
CA ALA A 65 -9.71 -5.00 -1.85
C ALA A 65 -10.77 -6.07 -1.54
N ARG A 66 -10.45 -7.05 -0.67
CA ARG A 66 -11.41 -8.08 -0.24
C ARG A 66 -12.55 -7.49 0.58
N GLU A 67 -12.27 -6.61 1.53
CA GLU A 67 -13.32 -5.98 2.33
C GLU A 67 -14.22 -5.08 1.47
N LYS A 68 -13.63 -4.31 0.54
CA LYS A 68 -14.42 -3.56 -0.47
C LYS A 68 -15.23 -4.47 -1.39
N LYS A 69 -14.72 -5.65 -1.72
CA LYS A 69 -15.47 -6.64 -2.52
C LYS A 69 -16.67 -7.15 -1.75
N LYS A 70 -16.54 -7.48 -0.46
CA LYS A 70 -17.67 -7.92 0.37
C LYS A 70 -18.75 -6.84 0.49
N GLU A 71 -18.36 -5.58 0.64
CA GLU A 71 -19.28 -4.43 0.65
C GLU A 71 -20.07 -4.33 -0.68
N LYS A 72 -19.41 -4.63 -1.81
CA LYS A 72 -20.04 -4.70 -3.12
C LYS A 72 -20.79 -6.01 -3.37
N GLU A 73 -20.39 -7.14 -2.81
CA GLU A 73 -21.08 -8.43 -2.96
C GLU A 73 -22.37 -8.50 -2.14
N SER A 74 -22.51 -7.67 -1.10
CA SER A 74 -23.83 -7.31 -0.54
C SER A 74 -24.71 -6.48 -1.50
N GLY A 75 -24.21 -6.14 -2.70
CA GLY A 75 -24.92 -5.42 -3.77
C GLY A 75 -24.31 -5.60 -5.17
N GLY A 76 -24.32 -6.81 -5.73
CA GLY A 76 -24.22 -7.09 -7.19
C GLY A 76 -22.83 -7.07 -7.86
N ASP A 77 -22.58 -8.09 -8.69
CA ASP A 77 -21.37 -8.44 -9.47
C ASP A 77 -20.69 -7.33 -10.31
N GLU A 78 -19.34 -7.28 -10.31
CA GLU A 78 -18.48 -7.52 -11.50
C GLU A 78 -16.96 -7.51 -11.13
N PRO A 79 -16.13 -8.45 -11.66
CA PRO A 79 -14.69 -8.49 -11.41
C PRO A 79 -13.87 -7.80 -12.51
N VAL A 80 -13.38 -6.58 -12.25
CA VAL A 80 -12.45 -5.91 -13.16
C VAL A 80 -11.11 -5.65 -12.47
N GLY A 81 -10.06 -6.20 -13.09
CA GLY A 81 -8.68 -6.19 -12.63
C GLY A 81 -8.15 -4.82 -12.24
N PHE A 82 -7.15 -4.87 -11.35
CA PHE A 82 -6.39 -3.78 -10.72
C PHE A 82 -6.02 -2.60 -11.62
N SER A 83 -7.02 -1.81 -11.98
CA SER A 83 -6.86 -0.47 -12.50
C SER A 83 -7.52 0.46 -11.50
N ARG A 84 -6.68 1.27 -10.87
CA ARG A 84 -7.03 2.55 -10.26
C ARG A 84 -7.77 2.45 -8.92
N LEU A 85 -7.01 2.46 -7.83
CA LEU A 85 -7.47 3.07 -6.59
C LEU A 85 -6.51 4.19 -6.20
N GLN A 86 -6.98 5.42 -6.49
CA GLN A 86 -6.64 6.63 -5.75
C GLN A 86 -6.89 6.39 -4.26
N LEU A 87 -5.88 6.63 -3.43
CA LEU A 87 -5.99 6.92 -2.00
C LEU A 87 -5.04 8.05 -1.67
#